data_AF-A0A9D2END5-F1
#
_entry.id   AF-A0A9D2END5-F1
#
_cell.length_a   1.000
_cell.length_b   1.000
_cell.length_c   1.000
_cell.angle_alpha   90.00
_cell.angle_beta   90.00
_cell.angle_gamma   90.00
#
_symmetry.space_group_name_H-M   'P 1'
#
loop_
_entity.id
_entity.type
_entity.pdbx_description
1 polymer ?
#
loop_
_entity_poly.entity_id
_entity_poly.type
_entity_poly.pdbx_seq_one_letter_code
_entity_poly.pdbx_strand_id
1 'polypeptide(L)'
;MAELRTYKDFADNSYAYFMFAYDNGQIFNEMGAMAQSICERYLKHLIAEYAEPENDSESDIKERALRSHNLRVLSNFLRHNMELPMSKTLVTSLNSVNGFYFSTRYPGEDSTTLTREELDECAEAIQLCKEYVEDTINQLGTTDN
;
A
#
# COMPACT_ATOMS: atom_id res chain seq x y z
N MET A 1 -4.78 22.69 6.86
CA MET A 1 -4.27 21.45 6.22
C MET A 1 -4.70 21.49 4.76
N ALA A 2 -3.86 20.99 3.85
CA ALA A 2 -4.27 20.83 2.45
C ALA A 2 -5.44 19.84 2.35
N GLU A 3 -6.29 19.99 1.33
CA GLU A 3 -7.42 19.10 1.09
C GLU A 3 -6.91 17.73 0.61
N LEU A 4 -7.36 16.64 1.23
CA LEU A 4 -6.99 15.28 0.83
C LEU A 4 -7.93 14.83 -0.29
N ARG A 5 -7.41 14.61 -1.51
CA ARG A 5 -8.23 14.34 -2.71
C ARG A 5 -7.93 13.00 -3.36
N THR A 6 -6.70 12.52 -3.27
CA THR A 6 -6.24 11.30 -3.94
C THR A 6 -5.92 10.20 -2.93
N TYR A 7 -5.88 8.94 -3.38
CA TYR A 7 -5.38 7.85 -2.54
C TYR A 7 -4.00 8.15 -1.94
N LYS A 8 -3.11 8.78 -2.72
CA LYS A 8 -1.77 9.17 -2.26
C LYS A 8 -1.82 10.21 -1.14
N ASP A 9 -2.70 11.22 -1.21
CA ASP A 9 -2.83 12.22 -0.13
C ASP A 9 -3.22 11.54 1.20
N PHE A 10 -4.18 10.61 1.16
CA PHE A 10 -4.60 9.84 2.33
C PHE A 10 -3.51 8.88 2.82
N ALA A 11 -2.71 8.32 1.91
CA ALA A 11 -1.56 7.46 2.24
C ALA A 11 -0.45 8.27 2.91
N ASP A 12 -0.04 9.41 2.33
CA ASP A 12 0.99 10.32 2.86
C ASP A 12 0.61 10.84 4.25
N ASN A 13 -0.66 11.19 4.46
CA ASN A 13 -1.14 11.63 5.77
C ASN A 13 -1.09 10.50 6.82
N SER A 14 -1.49 9.29 6.44
CA SER A 14 -1.43 8.12 7.33
C SER A 14 0.01 7.68 7.60
N TYR A 15 0.89 7.77 6.60
CA TYR A 15 2.33 7.54 6.71
C TYR A 15 2.97 8.49 7.71
N ALA A 16 2.69 9.80 7.60
CA ALA A 16 3.24 10.79 8.54
C ALA A 16 2.85 10.48 9.99
N TYR A 17 1.60 10.07 10.22
CA TYR A 17 1.15 9.65 11.54
C TYR A 17 1.81 8.35 12.01
N PHE A 18 1.88 7.33 11.15
CA PHE A 18 2.52 6.06 11.46
C PHE A 18 3.99 6.25 11.86
N MET A 19 4.76 6.99 11.04
CA MET A 19 6.17 7.24 11.28
C MET A 19 6.39 8.08 12.54
N PHE A 20 5.56 9.09 12.79
CA PHE A 20 5.61 9.84 14.04
C PHE A 20 5.47 8.92 15.26
N ALA A 21 4.48 8.02 15.27
CA ALA A 21 4.29 7.08 16.38
C ALA A 21 5.47 6.09 16.49
N TYR A 22 5.92 5.53 15.36
CA TYR A 22 7.04 4.61 15.27
C TYR A 22 8.36 5.19 15.81
N ASP A 23 8.70 6.41 15.38
CA ASP A 23 9.93 7.13 15.76
C ASP A 23 9.91 7.52 17.24
N ASN A 24 8.73 7.71 17.83
CA ASN A 24 8.53 7.95 19.26
C ASN A 24 8.39 6.65 20.08
N GLY A 25 8.76 5.51 19.50
CA GLY A 25 8.79 4.22 20.19
C GLY A 25 7.42 3.65 20.57
N GLN A 26 6.35 4.14 19.94
CA GLN A 26 5.00 3.65 20.20
C GLN A 26 4.77 2.31 19.50
N ILE A 27 4.03 1.42 20.15
CA ILE A 27 3.55 0.16 19.58
C ILE A 27 2.08 0.04 19.91
N PHE A 28 1.23 0.21 18.90
CA PHE A 28 -0.21 -0.03 19.00
C PHE A 28 -0.60 -1.09 17.99
N ASN A 29 -1.49 -2.01 18.38
CA ASN A 29 -1.91 -3.10 17.51
C ASN A 29 -2.43 -2.60 16.15
N GLU A 30 -3.22 -1.52 16.19
CA GLU A 30 -3.77 -0.83 15.01
C GLU A 30 -2.71 -0.36 14.00
N MET A 31 -1.44 -0.22 14.41
CA MET A 31 -0.37 0.16 13.49
C MET A 31 -0.15 -0.91 12.42
N GLY A 32 -0.36 -2.20 12.72
CA GLY A 32 -0.25 -3.26 11.70
C GLY A 32 -1.31 -3.09 10.60
N ALA A 33 -2.58 -2.92 10.99
CA ALA A 33 -3.65 -2.63 10.03
C ALA A 33 -3.44 -1.30 9.27
N MET A 34 -2.88 -0.30 9.95
CA MET A 34 -2.53 0.97 9.33
C MET A 34 -1.44 0.81 8.27
N ALA A 35 -0.40 0.02 8.54
CA ALA A 35 0.67 -0.26 7.59
C ALA A 35 0.13 -0.89 6.30
N GLN A 36 -0.72 -1.92 6.42
CA GLN A 36 -1.40 -2.52 5.27
C GLN A 36 -2.22 -1.48 4.50
N SER A 37 -2.98 -0.63 5.20
CA SER A 37 -3.83 0.38 4.57
C SER A 37 -3.03 1.48 3.85
N ILE A 38 -1.87 1.86 4.39
CA ILE A 38 -0.96 2.82 3.74
C ILE A 38 -0.45 2.24 2.42
N CYS A 39 0.11 1.02 2.45
CA CYS A 39 0.58 0.33 1.24
C CYS A 39 -0.54 0.15 0.22
N GLU A 40 -1.74 -0.26 0.66
CA GLU A 40 -2.91 -0.42 -0.20
C GLU A 40 -3.24 0.86 -0.95
N ARG A 41 -3.28 2.00 -0.25
CA ARG A 41 -3.62 3.30 -0.86
C ARG A 41 -2.54 3.76 -1.82
N TYR A 42 -1.26 3.59 -1.50
CA TYR A 42 -0.17 3.89 -2.42
C TYR A 42 -0.31 3.09 -3.73
N LEU A 43 -0.48 1.78 -3.66
CA LEU A 43 -0.64 0.95 -4.85
C LEU A 43 -1.92 1.30 -5.63
N LYS A 44 -3.04 1.55 -4.94
CA LYS A 44 -4.30 1.96 -5.57
C LYS A 44 -4.19 3.31 -6.27
N HIS A 45 -3.35 4.22 -5.78
CA HIS A 45 -3.12 5.49 -6.45
C HIS A 45 -2.56 5.28 -7.87
N LEU A 46 -1.55 4.43 -8.02
CA LEU A 46 -0.99 4.11 -9.34
C LEU A 46 -2.07 3.53 -10.27
N ILE A 47 -2.87 2.58 -9.78
CA ILE A 47 -3.94 1.96 -10.56
C ILE A 47 -5.01 2.98 -10.95
N ALA A 48 -5.45 3.83 -10.01
CA ALA A 48 -6.52 4.78 -10.25
C ALA A 48 -6.13 5.80 -11.33
N GLU A 49 -4.94 6.39 -11.18
CA GLU A 49 -4.49 7.53 -12.00
C GLU A 49 -3.86 7.11 -13.33
N TYR A 50 -3.14 5.98 -13.38
CA TYR A 50 -2.30 5.64 -14.54
C TYR A 50 -2.71 4.36 -15.28
N ALA A 51 -3.66 3.57 -14.78
CA ALA A 51 -4.15 2.42 -15.55
C ALA A 51 -5.13 2.89 -16.64
N GLU A 52 -4.81 2.58 -17.89
CA GLU A 52 -5.59 2.93 -19.08
C GLU A 52 -6.21 1.68 -19.71
N PRO A 53 -7.41 1.24 -19.25
CA PRO A 53 -8.08 0.08 -19.85
C PRO A 53 -8.60 0.41 -21.26
N GLU A 54 -8.35 -0.47 -22.22
CA GLU A 54 -8.76 -0.27 -23.63
C GLU A 54 -10.18 -0.76 -23.92
N ASN A 55 -10.75 -1.57 -23.03
CA ASN A 55 -12.05 -2.20 -23.21
C ASN A 55 -12.80 -2.42 -21.87
N ASP A 56 -14.07 -2.80 -21.97
CA ASP A 56 -14.95 -3.04 -20.80
C ASP A 56 -14.39 -4.15 -19.89
N SER A 57 -13.78 -5.19 -20.47
CA SER A 57 -13.20 -6.28 -19.69
C SER A 57 -12.02 -5.80 -18.85
N GLU A 58 -11.15 -4.95 -19.39
CA GLU A 58 -10.04 -4.36 -18.65
C GLU A 58 -10.50 -3.34 -17.60
N SER A 59 -11.55 -2.58 -17.92
CA SER A 59 -12.19 -1.67 -16.97
C SER A 59 -12.74 -2.42 -15.76
N ASP A 60 -13.41 -3.55 -16.00
CA ASP A 60 -13.88 -4.47 -14.96
C ASP A 60 -12.75 -5.00 -14.07
N ILE A 61 -11.61 -5.35 -14.66
CA ILE A 61 -10.43 -5.83 -13.93
C ILE A 61 -9.86 -4.70 -13.06
N LYS A 62 -9.72 -3.48 -13.61
CA LYS A 62 -9.29 -2.28 -12.87
C LYS A 62 -10.20 -2.02 -11.67
N GLU A 63 -11.52 -2.03 -11.85
CA GLU A 63 -12.47 -1.82 -10.77
C GLU A 63 -12.42 -2.89 -9.69
N ARG A 64 -12.23 -4.16 -10.07
CA ARG A 64 -12.07 -5.27 -9.11
C ARG A 64 -10.79 -5.12 -8.30
N ALA A 65 -9.71 -4.67 -8.93
CA ALA A 65 -8.45 -4.38 -8.24
C ALA A 65 -8.64 -3.23 -7.23
N LEU A 66 -9.25 -2.12 -7.63
CA LEU A 66 -9.50 -0.97 -6.75
C LEU A 66 -10.43 -1.28 -5.56
N ARG A 67 -11.32 -2.27 -5.70
CA ARG A 67 -12.16 -2.79 -4.60
C ARG A 67 -11.46 -3.78 -3.68
N SER A 68 -10.30 -4.31 -4.06
CA SER A 68 -9.56 -5.30 -3.26
C SER A 68 -8.79 -4.65 -2.11
N HIS A 69 -8.70 -5.34 -0.98
CA HIS A 69 -7.84 -4.98 0.16
C HIS A 69 -6.58 -5.86 0.26
N ASN A 70 -6.39 -6.73 -0.72
CA ASN A 70 -5.29 -7.70 -0.74
C ASN A 70 -4.12 -7.13 -1.54
N LEU A 71 -3.00 -6.89 -0.85
CA LEU A 71 -1.80 -6.30 -1.47
C LEU A 71 -1.24 -7.16 -2.59
N ARG A 72 -1.44 -8.49 -2.54
CA ARG A 72 -1.03 -9.39 -3.63
C ARG A 72 -1.86 -9.18 -4.90
N VAL A 73 -3.15 -8.87 -4.76
CA VAL A 73 -4.02 -8.56 -5.92
C VAL A 73 -3.56 -7.26 -6.57
N LEU A 74 -3.31 -6.22 -5.77
CA LEU A 74 -2.85 -4.92 -6.26
C LEU A 74 -1.46 -5.03 -6.91
N SER A 75 -0.53 -5.73 -6.26
CA SER A 75 0.83 -5.95 -6.78
C SER A 75 0.83 -6.73 -8.09
N ASN A 76 -0.03 -7.74 -8.21
CA ASN A 76 -0.17 -8.49 -9.45
C ASN A 76 -0.78 -7.66 -10.57
N PHE A 77 -1.77 -6.82 -10.27
CA PHE A 77 -2.33 -5.90 -11.26
C PHE A 77 -1.25 -4.95 -11.79
N LEU A 78 -0.49 -4.30 -10.92
CA LEU A 78 0.59 -3.39 -11.32
C LEU A 78 1.64 -4.10 -12.20
N ARG A 79 2.07 -5.31 -11.81
CA ARG A 79 3.12 -6.06 -12.52
C ARG A 79 2.68 -6.68 -13.84
N HIS A 80 1.41 -7.07 -13.96
CA HIS A 80 0.93 -7.90 -15.08
C HIS A 80 -0.07 -7.18 -15.99
N ASN A 81 -0.82 -6.20 -15.46
CA ASN A 81 -1.77 -5.41 -16.24
C ASN A 81 -1.21 -4.03 -16.62
N MET A 82 -0.32 -3.46 -15.81
CA MET A 82 0.35 -2.18 -16.10
C MET A 82 1.84 -2.34 -16.45
N GLU A 83 2.34 -3.58 -16.47
CA GLU A 83 3.75 -3.91 -16.74
C GLU A 83 4.77 -3.15 -15.88
N LEU A 84 4.37 -2.71 -14.68
CA LEU A 84 5.23 -1.97 -13.76
C LEU A 84 6.05 -2.96 -12.92
N PRO A 85 7.37 -3.10 -13.14
CA PRO A 85 8.18 -4.08 -12.46
C PRO A 85 8.32 -3.73 -10.97
N MET A 86 8.26 -4.74 -10.11
CA MET A 86 8.56 -4.61 -8.68
C MET A 86 9.75 -5.50 -8.31
N SER A 87 10.60 -5.00 -7.41
CA SER A 87 11.69 -5.79 -6.87
C SER A 87 11.16 -6.96 -6.03
N LYS A 88 11.94 -8.04 -5.93
CA LYS A 88 11.59 -9.19 -5.09
C LYS A 88 11.46 -8.77 -3.62
N THR A 89 12.32 -7.86 -3.15
CA THR A 89 12.27 -7.30 -1.79
C THR A 89 10.93 -6.63 -1.53
N LEU A 90 10.51 -5.68 -2.38
CA LEU A 90 9.22 -5.01 -2.24
C LEU A 90 8.05 -5.99 -2.20
N VAL A 91 8.01 -6.96 -3.12
CA VAL A 91 6.94 -7.97 -3.14
C VAL A 91 6.94 -8.80 -1.86
N THR A 92 8.11 -9.09 -1.29
CA THR A 92 8.23 -9.88 -0.05
C THR A 92 7.71 -9.06 1.13
N SER A 93 8.13 -7.81 1.27
CA SER A 93 7.67 -6.90 2.34
C SER A 93 6.17 -6.58 2.24
N LEU A 94 5.62 -6.43 1.03
CA LEU A 94 4.17 -6.26 0.85
C LEU A 94 3.38 -7.50 1.27
N ASN A 95 3.94 -8.70 1.08
CA ASN A 95 3.29 -9.94 1.51
C ASN A 95 3.35 -10.14 3.02
N SER A 96 4.42 -9.72 3.71
CA SER A 96 4.51 -9.85 5.17
C SER A 96 3.49 -8.97 5.89
N VAL A 97 3.20 -7.77 5.36
CA VAL A 97 2.16 -6.89 5.94
C VAL A 97 0.74 -7.22 5.49
N ASN A 98 0.56 -8.17 4.57
CA ASN A 98 -0.75 -8.56 4.06
C ASN A 98 -1.45 -9.50 5.06
N GLY A 99 -2.48 -9.00 5.75
CA GLY A 99 -3.26 -9.79 6.72
C GLY A 99 -3.34 -9.15 8.10
N PHE A 100 -2.47 -8.18 8.40
CA PHE A 100 -2.52 -7.43 9.66
C PHE A 100 -3.85 -6.69 9.85
N TYR A 101 -4.55 -6.32 8.78
CA TYR A 101 -5.88 -5.73 8.86
C TYR A 101 -6.86 -6.57 9.69
N PHE A 102 -6.75 -7.90 9.62
CA PHE A 102 -7.63 -8.79 10.36
C PHE A 102 -7.04 -9.17 11.72
N SER A 103 -5.77 -9.59 11.75
CA SER A 103 -5.14 -10.15 12.96
C SER A 103 -4.86 -9.12 14.06
N THR A 104 -4.83 -7.82 13.74
CA THR A 104 -4.54 -6.77 14.72
C THR A 104 -5.76 -5.93 15.15
N ARG A 105 -6.91 -6.10 14.49
CA ARG A 105 -8.14 -5.33 14.76
C ARG A 105 -9.23 -6.10 15.45
N TYR A 106 -9.33 -7.40 15.19
CA TYR A 106 -10.46 -8.21 15.64
C TYR A 106 -10.01 -9.26 16.66
N PRO A 107 -10.59 -9.27 17.88
CA PRO A 107 -10.34 -10.35 18.84
C PRO A 107 -10.90 -11.68 18.30
N GLY A 108 -10.11 -12.75 18.38
CA GLY A 108 -10.42 -14.08 17.84
C GLY A 108 -9.23 -15.03 17.95
N GLU A 109 -9.36 -16.26 17.43
CA GLU A 109 -8.26 -17.26 17.46
C GLU A 109 -7.01 -16.79 16.72
N ASP A 110 -7.18 -15.94 15.70
CA ASP A 110 -6.08 -15.35 14.91
C ASP A 110 -5.63 -13.97 15.42
N SER A 111 -6.09 -13.54 16.61
CA SER A 111 -5.70 -12.26 17.20
C SER A 111 -4.24 -12.31 17.62
N THR A 112 -3.46 -11.33 17.17
CA THR A 112 -2.04 -11.20 17.51
C THR A 112 -1.79 -9.87 18.21
N THR A 113 -0.79 -9.86 19.09
CA THR A 113 -0.23 -8.62 19.64
C THR A 113 0.95 -8.25 18.79
N LEU A 114 0.87 -7.10 18.12
CA LEU A 114 1.93 -6.58 17.28
C LEU A 114 3.19 -6.39 18.12
N THR A 115 4.26 -7.06 17.70
CA THR A 115 5.58 -6.99 18.31
C THR A 115 6.38 -5.83 17.73
N ARG A 116 7.52 -5.51 18.37
CA ARG A 116 8.43 -4.50 17.82
C ARG A 116 9.02 -4.93 16.47
N GLU A 117 9.37 -6.21 16.33
CA GLU A 117 9.93 -6.77 15.09
C GLU A 117 8.92 -6.67 13.95
N GLU A 118 7.66 -7.07 14.16
CA GLU A 118 6.60 -6.92 13.16
C GLU A 118 6.31 -5.45 12.82
N LEU A 119 6.45 -4.54 13.80
CA LEU A 119 6.32 -3.11 13.56
C LEU A 119 7.48 -2.54 12.72
N ASP A 120 8.71 -3.05 12.91
CA ASP A 120 9.87 -2.71 12.07
C ASP A 120 9.66 -3.17 10.63
N GLU A 121 9.17 -4.40 10.44
CA GLU A 121 8.77 -4.91 9.12
C GLU A 121 7.68 -4.07 8.47
N CYS A 122 6.69 -3.61 9.26
CA CYS A 122 5.66 -2.69 8.79
C CYS A 122 6.26 -1.37 8.29
N ALA A 123 7.16 -0.76 9.06
CA ALA A 123 7.82 0.49 8.69
C ALA A 123 8.64 0.34 7.40
N GLU A 124 9.41 -0.75 7.29
CA GLU A 124 10.18 -1.08 6.09
C GLU A 124 9.28 -1.26 4.86
N ALA A 125 8.20 -2.05 4.99
CA ALA A 125 7.27 -2.29 3.89
C ALA A 125 6.61 -1.00 3.40
N ILE A 126 6.21 -0.11 4.31
CA ILE A 126 5.63 1.19 3.96
C ILE A 126 6.65 2.05 3.22
N GLN A 127 7.89 2.11 3.71
CA GLN A 127 8.95 2.92 3.09
C GLN A 127 9.26 2.44 1.67
N LEU A 128 9.48 1.13 1.49
CA LEU A 128 9.71 0.53 0.17
C LEU A 128 8.52 0.76 -0.77
N CYS A 129 7.29 0.66 -0.27
CA CYS A 129 6.09 0.91 -1.07
C CYS A 129 5.98 2.37 -1.49
N LYS A 130 6.25 3.30 -0.57
CA LYS A 130 6.25 4.74 -0.83
C LYS A 130 7.27 5.11 -1.89
N GLU A 131 8.52 4.66 -1.74
CA GLU A 131 9.61 4.91 -2.68
C GLU A 131 9.27 4.39 -4.07
N TYR A 132 8.78 3.15 -4.17
CA TYR A 132 8.34 2.57 -5.43
C TYR A 132 7.25 3.42 -6.13
N VAL A 133 6.25 3.88 -5.39
CA VAL A 133 5.17 4.70 -5.96
C VAL A 133 5.69 6.07 -6.39
N GLU A 134 6.55 6.72 -5.61
CA GLU A 134 7.13 8.01 -5.97
C GLU A 134 8.03 7.91 -7.20
N ASP A 135 8.90 6.89 -7.27
CA ASP A 135 9.74 6.62 -8.43
C ASP A 135 8.91 6.33 -9.68
N THR A 136 7.84 5.55 -9.53
CA THR A 136 6.93 5.22 -10.63
C THR A 136 6.21 6.46 -11.15
N ILE A 137 5.67 7.31 -10.26
CA ILE A 137 5.02 8.57 -10.64
C ILE A 137 6.01 9.47 -11.38
N ASN A 138 7.25 9.59 -10.90
CA ASN A 138 8.27 10.40 -11.55
C ASN A 138 8.58 9.89 -12.96
N GLN A 139 8.66 8.57 -13.15
CA GLN A 139 8.91 7.96 -14.47
C GLN A 139 7.73 8.18 -15.43
N LEU A 140 6.50 7.94 -14.97
CA LEU A 140 5.30 8.09 -15.80
C LEU A 140 5.02 9.56 -16.14
N GLY A 141 5.14 10.47 -15.16
CA GLY A 141 4.89 11.90 -15.32
C GLY A 141 5.94 12.65 -16.16
N THR A 142 7.12 12.09 -16.39
CA THR A 142 8.11 12.66 -17.33
C THR A 142 7.79 12.40 -18.80
N THR A 143 6.80 11.55 -19.12
CA THR A 143 6.49 11.15 -20.50
C THR A 143 5.59 12.15 -21.24
N ASP A 144 5.03 13.15 -20.54
CA ASP A 144 4.10 14.15 -21.08
C ASP A 144 4.74 15.53 -21.41
N ASN A 145 6.04 15.59 -21.72
CA ASN A 145 6.70 16.82 -22.21
C ASN A 145 7.39 16.65 -23.57
#